data_AF-A0A2H9RPH1-F1
#
_entry.id   AF-A0A2H9RPH1-F1
#
_cell.length_a   1.000
_cell.length_b   1.000
_cell.length_c   1.000
_cell.angle_alpha   90.00
_cell.angle_beta   90.00
_cell.angle_gamma   90.00
#
_symmetry.space_group_name_H-M   'P 1'
#
loop_
_entity.id
_entity.type
_entity.pdbx_description
1 polymer ?
#
loop_
_entity_poly.entity_id
_entity_poly.type
_entity_poly.pdbx_seq_one_letter_code
_entity_poly.pdbx_strand_id
1 'polypeptide(L)'
;MTVLLATLIIVGTSVPVWAAQLDAQINPNSDSSPFKVNYQKTIFIEYPNGGQLFDELHTKSWTLSGTADSSNAGVQNLMKRLNENIADSGSQARISDLNVLYDIHLKGRNINSSVDYKVILSGTLSEYVITKDQVRTLVDLGWRGLSTNQEIQIDGIDINHPISLFKVEEPLLYSIVAGTEAEEILSKNMINADFIAQQPLTNWHFLFDPTGVTSDAATFGLDKSISGFVVSSWTMGESSIREGRQVERVFEAEINSDQKYVIRTVQSADQANLSAIGFGALDILDGVEIIGVTPTPPDGYATTSTGDFPIFIVYGMAGMAAVAGIAFFFVSSRSLKNEKQGQQGIDPSKLVGYQTSASSGGYQTNRGEAQLRDDTNYQQTRNVYEEHNTKNSPPTPSTQEEAACGCAASAEMHSECDCVMQGACLCDGTCRCNAEICKEQVSSMS
;
A
#
# COMPACT_ATOMS: atom_id res chain seq x y z
N MET A 1 19.12 -3.98 -48.88
CA MET A 1 18.70 -5.28 -48.32
C MET A 1 18.05 -4.96 -46.97
N THR A 2 16.73 -4.89 -46.95
CA THR A 2 15.90 -4.57 -45.78
C THR A 2 15.70 -5.85 -44.98
N VAL A 3 16.27 -5.91 -43.76
CA VAL A 3 16.03 -7.00 -42.82
C VAL A 3 14.81 -6.62 -41.99
N LEU A 4 13.70 -7.29 -42.28
CA LEU A 4 12.45 -7.22 -41.54
C LEU A 4 12.65 -8.03 -40.25
N LEU A 5 12.72 -7.37 -39.09
CA LEU A 5 12.63 -8.05 -37.80
C LEU A 5 11.17 -8.46 -37.60
N ALA A 6 10.86 -9.73 -37.85
CA ALA A 6 9.59 -10.31 -37.49
C ALA A 6 9.52 -10.46 -35.97
N THR A 7 8.75 -9.60 -35.32
CA THR A 7 8.27 -9.78 -33.94
C THR A 7 7.38 -11.02 -33.91
N LEU A 8 7.96 -12.13 -33.45
CA LEU A 8 7.25 -13.37 -33.20
C LEU A 8 6.38 -13.20 -31.94
N ILE A 9 5.15 -12.71 -32.11
CA ILE A 9 4.14 -12.78 -31.05
C ILE A 9 3.68 -14.24 -31.02
N ILE A 10 4.26 -15.01 -30.10
CA ILE A 10 3.73 -16.32 -29.74
C ILE A 10 2.43 -16.06 -28.98
N VAL A 11 1.29 -16.12 -29.69
CA VAL A 11 -0.03 -16.24 -29.06
C VAL A 11 -0.17 -17.69 -28.62
N GLY A 12 0.45 -18.01 -27.49
CA GLY A 12 0.18 -19.24 -26.76
C GLY A 12 -1.12 -19.07 -25.99
N THR A 13 -2.03 -20.05 -26.10
CA THR A 13 -3.19 -20.16 -25.22
C THR A 13 -2.71 -20.59 -23.82
N SER A 14 -2.14 -19.65 -23.09
CA SER A 14 -1.88 -19.75 -21.65
C SER A 14 -2.68 -18.64 -20.98
N VAL A 15 -3.54 -19.01 -20.04
CA VAL A 15 -4.34 -18.09 -19.22
C VAL A 15 -3.42 -17.02 -18.60
N PRO A 16 -3.57 -15.72 -18.91
CA PRO A 16 -2.86 -14.71 -18.14
C PRO A 16 -3.55 -14.59 -16.78
N VAL A 17 -3.11 -15.40 -15.82
CA VAL A 17 -3.44 -15.22 -14.41
C VAL A 17 -2.21 -14.58 -13.80
N TRP A 18 -2.25 -13.28 -13.52
CA TRP A 18 -1.31 -12.61 -12.59
C TRP A 18 -2.10 -11.59 -11.75
N ALA A 19 -1.59 -11.25 -10.57
CA ALA A 19 -2.10 -10.12 -9.79
C ALA A 19 -1.08 -8.97 -9.80
N ALA A 20 -0.90 -8.21 -8.72
CA ALA A 20 0.14 -7.19 -8.69
C ALA A 20 1.52 -7.85 -8.73
N GLN A 21 2.35 -7.42 -9.67
CA GLN A 21 3.73 -7.86 -9.83
C GLN A 21 4.65 -6.65 -9.79
N LEU A 22 5.34 -6.45 -8.67
CA LEU A 22 6.31 -5.37 -8.49
C LEU A 22 7.70 -5.83 -8.93
N ASP A 23 8.38 -4.98 -9.70
CA ASP A 23 9.81 -5.07 -10.01
C ASP A 23 10.44 -3.71 -9.73
N ALA A 24 11.45 -3.66 -8.87
CA ALA A 24 12.17 -2.45 -8.56
C ALA A 24 13.65 -2.69 -8.32
N GLN A 25 14.45 -1.73 -8.79
CA GLN A 25 15.90 -1.73 -8.62
C GLN A 25 16.32 -0.42 -7.96
N ILE A 26 16.61 -0.49 -6.66
CA ILE A 26 17.03 0.64 -5.87
C ILE A 26 18.53 0.86 -6.00
N ASN A 27 18.91 2.08 -6.38
CA ASN A 27 20.29 2.54 -6.40
C ASN A 27 20.49 3.62 -5.32
N PRO A 28 21.07 3.29 -4.16
CA PRO A 28 21.33 4.27 -3.09
C PRO A 28 22.42 5.31 -3.44
N ASN A 29 23.04 5.19 -4.62
CA ASN A 29 24.00 6.15 -5.16
C ASN A 29 23.39 7.07 -6.24
N SER A 30 22.10 6.92 -6.51
CA SER A 30 21.31 7.77 -7.39
C SER A 30 20.23 8.49 -6.59
N ASP A 31 19.82 9.67 -7.05
CA ASP A 31 18.67 10.40 -6.49
C ASP A 31 17.33 9.77 -6.86
N SER A 32 17.35 8.85 -7.84
CA SER A 32 16.17 8.17 -8.33
C SER A 32 16.45 6.75 -8.82
N SER A 33 15.39 5.93 -8.84
CA SER A 33 15.42 4.51 -9.21
C SER A 33 14.18 4.10 -10.00
N PRO A 34 14.30 3.22 -11.00
CA PRO A 34 13.15 2.76 -11.77
C PRO A 34 12.32 1.75 -10.98
N PHE A 35 11.02 1.73 -11.25
CA PHE A 35 10.12 0.66 -10.82
C PHE A 35 9.11 0.32 -11.92
N LYS A 36 8.56 -0.89 -11.82
CA LYS A 36 7.48 -1.36 -12.67
C LYS A 36 6.48 -2.16 -11.84
N VAL A 37 5.19 -1.92 -12.05
CA VAL A 37 4.13 -2.77 -11.49
C VAL A 37 3.18 -3.20 -12.58
N ASN A 38 2.88 -4.48 -12.64
CA ASN A 38 1.88 -5.05 -13.53
C ASN A 38 0.68 -5.52 -12.71
N TYR A 39 -0.52 -5.07 -13.06
CA TYR A 39 -1.78 -5.47 -12.46
C TYR A 39 -2.60 -6.22 -13.49
N GLN A 40 -3.03 -7.43 -13.15
CA GLN A 40 -3.87 -8.24 -14.02
C GLN A 40 -5.08 -8.80 -13.27
N LYS A 41 -6.15 -9.01 -14.04
CA LYS A 41 -7.42 -9.59 -13.57
C LYS A 41 -8.16 -10.13 -14.78
N THR A 42 -8.72 -11.33 -14.64
CA THR A 42 -9.67 -11.86 -15.63
C THR A 42 -11.05 -11.94 -15.01
N ILE A 43 -12.06 -11.48 -15.75
CA ILE A 43 -13.46 -11.54 -15.40
C ILE A 43 -14.13 -12.54 -16.33
N PHE A 44 -14.80 -13.53 -15.77
CA PHE A 44 -15.62 -14.49 -16.47
C PHE A 44 -17.09 -14.15 -16.25
N ILE A 45 -17.82 -14.11 -17.36
CA ILE A 45 -19.27 -13.93 -17.40
C ILE A 45 -19.83 -15.24 -17.94
N GLU A 46 -20.38 -16.08 -17.09
CA GLU A 46 -20.78 -17.44 -17.44
C GLU A 46 -22.30 -17.53 -17.65
N TYR A 47 -22.69 -18.10 -18.78
CA TYR A 47 -24.07 -18.27 -19.22
C TYR A 47 -24.30 -19.68 -19.79
N PRO A 48 -24.07 -20.74 -18.99
CA PRO A 48 -24.08 -22.12 -19.48
C PRO A 48 -25.43 -22.57 -20.08
N ASN A 49 -26.51 -21.86 -19.75
CA ASN A 49 -27.88 -22.17 -20.18
C ASN A 49 -28.43 -21.18 -21.22
N GLY A 50 -27.58 -20.36 -21.87
CA GLY A 50 -28.01 -19.32 -22.79
C GLY A 50 -28.55 -18.08 -22.07
N GLY A 51 -29.56 -17.43 -22.65
CA GLY A 51 -30.19 -16.22 -22.10
C GLY A 51 -29.66 -14.93 -22.73
N GLN A 52 -30.15 -13.79 -22.23
CA GLN A 52 -29.82 -12.47 -22.75
C GLN A 52 -28.32 -12.17 -22.76
N LEU A 53 -27.57 -12.58 -21.73
CA LEU A 53 -26.11 -12.38 -21.72
C LEU A 53 -25.39 -13.25 -22.76
N PHE A 54 -25.90 -14.46 -23.03
CA PHE A 54 -25.38 -15.27 -24.12
C PHE A 54 -25.62 -14.55 -25.45
N ASP A 55 -26.88 -14.17 -25.74
CA ASP A 55 -27.26 -13.56 -27.01
C ASP A 55 -26.42 -12.30 -27.31
N GLU A 56 -26.14 -11.49 -26.31
CA GLU A 56 -25.31 -10.28 -26.43
C GLU A 56 -23.82 -10.58 -26.57
N LEU A 57 -23.27 -11.46 -25.72
CA LEU A 57 -21.81 -11.53 -25.54
C LEU A 57 -21.13 -12.67 -26.32
N HIS A 58 -21.82 -13.77 -26.65
CA HIS A 58 -21.18 -15.03 -27.09
C HIS A 58 -20.35 -14.94 -28.38
N THR A 59 -20.65 -13.98 -29.26
CA THR A 59 -19.87 -13.70 -30.49
C THR A 59 -19.07 -12.40 -30.43
N LYS A 60 -19.23 -11.62 -29.35
CA LYS A 60 -18.65 -10.29 -29.21
C LYS A 60 -17.15 -10.39 -28.90
N SER A 61 -16.39 -9.45 -29.45
CA SER A 61 -14.96 -9.34 -29.21
C SER A 61 -14.51 -7.91 -29.46
N TRP A 62 -13.79 -7.34 -28.51
CA TRP A 62 -13.21 -6.01 -28.64
C TRP A 62 -11.94 -5.89 -27.79
N THR A 63 -11.10 -4.93 -28.14
CA THR A 63 -9.87 -4.59 -27.43
C THR A 63 -9.83 -3.08 -27.24
N LEU A 64 -9.51 -2.66 -26.02
CA LEU A 64 -9.21 -1.28 -25.65
C LEU A 64 -7.80 -1.25 -25.07
N SER A 65 -6.91 -0.51 -25.73
CA SER A 65 -5.52 -0.41 -25.32
C SER A 65 -5.01 0.99 -25.52
N GLY A 66 -4.14 1.44 -24.62
CA GLY A 66 -3.55 2.76 -24.70
C GLY A 66 -2.28 2.89 -23.87
N THR A 67 -1.57 3.98 -24.11
CA THR A 67 -0.38 4.36 -23.36
C THR A 67 -0.44 5.85 -23.07
N ALA A 68 -0.13 6.24 -21.84
CA ALA A 68 -0.06 7.63 -21.43
C ALA A 68 1.11 7.86 -20.48
N ASP A 69 1.70 9.04 -20.53
CA ASP A 69 2.81 9.47 -19.67
C ASP A 69 2.39 10.60 -18.73
N SER A 70 3.33 11.11 -17.94
CA SER A 70 3.14 12.21 -17.00
C SER A 70 2.60 13.52 -17.61
N SER A 71 2.54 13.66 -18.93
CA SER A 71 1.87 14.81 -19.59
C SER A 71 0.35 14.69 -19.63
N ASN A 72 -0.19 13.47 -19.46
CA ASN A 72 -1.63 13.20 -19.43
C ASN A 72 -2.21 13.51 -18.03
N ALA A 73 -3.33 14.26 -17.98
CA ALA A 73 -3.96 14.66 -16.73
C ALA A 73 -4.43 13.46 -15.87
N GLY A 74 -4.84 12.37 -16.50
CA GLY A 74 -5.21 11.12 -15.83
C GLY A 74 -4.02 10.44 -15.14
N VAL A 75 -2.86 10.44 -15.81
CA VAL A 75 -1.62 9.91 -15.25
C VAL A 75 -1.12 10.81 -14.11
N GLN A 76 -1.24 12.12 -14.23
CA GLN A 76 -0.93 13.06 -13.14
C GLN A 76 -1.83 12.81 -11.92
N ASN A 77 -3.12 12.56 -12.14
CA ASN A 77 -4.05 12.19 -11.06
C ASN A 77 -3.62 10.87 -10.41
N LEU A 78 -3.34 9.83 -11.20
CA LEU A 78 -2.85 8.55 -10.70
C LEU A 78 -1.57 8.70 -9.87
N MET A 79 -0.57 9.40 -10.40
CA MET A 79 0.69 9.65 -9.69
C MET A 79 0.44 10.40 -8.37
N LYS A 80 -0.49 11.35 -8.35
CA LYS A 80 -0.91 12.02 -7.11
C LYS A 80 -1.53 11.03 -6.12
N ARG A 81 -2.45 10.16 -6.55
CA ARG A 81 -3.10 9.17 -5.66
C ARG A 81 -2.11 8.14 -5.11
N LEU A 82 -1.18 7.68 -5.93
CA LEU A 82 -0.13 6.78 -5.47
C LEU A 82 0.80 7.47 -4.48
N ASN A 83 1.18 8.73 -4.71
CA ASN A 83 1.98 9.50 -3.75
C ASN A 83 1.23 9.80 -2.43
N GLU A 84 -0.09 10.01 -2.47
CA GLU A 84 -0.94 10.10 -1.28
C GLU A 84 -0.88 8.77 -0.50
N ASN A 85 -1.07 7.63 -1.17
CA ASN A 85 -0.98 6.30 -0.56
C ASN A 85 0.42 6.00 0.04
N ILE A 86 1.50 6.39 -0.65
CA ILE A 86 2.87 6.27 -0.13
C ILE A 86 3.07 7.13 1.12
N ALA A 87 2.52 8.34 1.14
CA ALA A 87 2.61 9.21 2.32
C ALA A 87 1.80 8.65 3.50
N ASP A 88 0.62 8.09 3.23
CA ASP A 88 -0.25 7.47 4.23
C ASP A 88 0.39 6.22 4.86
N SER A 89 1.30 5.53 4.16
CA SER A 89 2.10 4.43 4.72
C SER A 89 3.28 4.90 5.58
N GLY A 90 3.48 6.21 5.73
CA GLY A 90 4.61 6.81 6.46
C GLY A 90 5.90 6.92 5.64
N SER A 91 5.91 6.45 4.40
CA SER A 91 7.07 6.54 3.51
C SER A 91 7.29 7.96 3.01
N GLN A 92 8.55 8.39 3.00
CA GLN A 92 8.99 9.65 2.42
C GLN A 92 9.24 9.55 0.91
N ALA A 93 9.31 8.35 0.35
CA ALA A 93 9.53 8.17 -1.08
C ALA A 93 8.42 8.82 -1.94
N ARG A 94 8.78 9.14 -3.18
CA ARG A 94 7.92 9.84 -4.14
C ARG A 94 8.04 9.22 -5.51
N ILE A 95 6.93 9.10 -6.22
CA ILE A 95 6.92 8.88 -7.66
C ILE A 95 7.07 10.23 -8.35
N SER A 96 8.13 10.39 -9.12
CA SER A 96 8.49 11.64 -9.83
C SER A 96 8.12 11.61 -11.31
N ASP A 97 7.99 10.42 -11.89
CA ASP A 97 7.53 10.19 -13.26
C ASP A 97 6.75 8.87 -13.34
N LEU A 98 5.74 8.82 -14.20
CA LEU A 98 4.89 7.65 -14.37
C LEU A 98 4.45 7.50 -15.83
N ASN A 99 4.62 6.30 -16.35
CA ASN A 99 4.05 5.84 -17.62
C ASN A 99 3.04 4.74 -17.32
N VAL A 100 1.93 4.79 -18.03
CA VAL A 100 0.83 3.84 -17.90
C VAL A 100 0.60 3.19 -19.26
N LEU A 101 0.55 1.86 -19.27
CA LEU A 101 0.04 1.07 -20.39
C LEU A 101 -1.16 0.30 -19.88
N TYR A 102 -2.26 0.34 -20.62
CA TYR A 102 -3.42 -0.50 -20.35
C TYR A 102 -3.82 -1.29 -21.59
N ASP A 103 -4.31 -2.51 -21.35
CA ASP A 103 -4.84 -3.43 -22.36
C ASP A 103 -6.01 -4.19 -21.74
N ILE A 104 -7.19 -4.04 -22.34
CA ILE A 104 -8.43 -4.64 -21.90
C ILE A 104 -9.07 -5.32 -23.09
N HIS A 105 -9.35 -6.61 -22.98
CA HIS A 105 -9.88 -7.39 -24.09
C HIS A 105 -11.04 -8.29 -23.65
N LEU A 106 -12.18 -8.14 -24.33
CA LEU A 106 -13.32 -9.04 -24.18
C LEU A 106 -13.31 -10.10 -25.29
N LYS A 107 -13.58 -11.34 -24.89
CA LYS A 107 -13.82 -12.46 -25.78
C LYS A 107 -15.04 -13.28 -25.39
N GLY A 108 -16.07 -13.21 -26.23
CA GLY A 108 -17.23 -14.10 -26.21
C GLY A 108 -16.91 -15.54 -26.60
N ARG A 109 -17.60 -16.48 -25.95
CA ARG A 109 -17.60 -17.92 -26.26
C ARG A 109 -19.00 -18.48 -25.99
N ASN A 110 -19.24 -19.75 -26.32
CA ASN A 110 -20.59 -20.32 -26.24
C ASN A 110 -21.16 -20.48 -24.82
N ILE A 111 -20.30 -20.62 -23.80
CA ILE A 111 -20.73 -20.87 -22.42
C ILE A 111 -20.28 -19.78 -21.44
N ASN A 112 -19.36 -18.92 -21.87
CA ASN A 112 -18.87 -17.79 -21.10
C ASN A 112 -18.25 -16.72 -22.01
N SER A 113 -18.15 -15.51 -21.49
CA SER A 113 -17.24 -14.48 -21.99
C SER A 113 -16.11 -14.28 -20.99
N SER A 114 -14.91 -13.95 -21.48
CA SER A 114 -13.83 -13.46 -20.62
C SER A 114 -13.53 -12.00 -20.93
N VAL A 115 -13.17 -11.24 -19.90
CA VAL A 115 -12.63 -9.89 -20.01
C VAL A 115 -11.30 -9.88 -19.29
N ASP A 116 -10.22 -9.76 -20.05
CA ASP A 116 -8.86 -9.76 -19.55
C ASP A 116 -8.40 -8.31 -19.39
N TYR A 117 -8.05 -7.91 -18.16
CA TYR A 117 -7.53 -6.58 -17.84
C TYR A 117 -6.05 -6.65 -17.53
N LYS A 118 -5.31 -5.70 -18.07
CA LYS A 118 -3.89 -5.50 -17.79
C LYS A 118 -3.59 -4.01 -17.69
N VAL A 119 -3.00 -3.61 -16.57
CA VAL A 119 -2.49 -2.25 -16.36
C VAL A 119 -1.03 -2.36 -15.92
N ILE A 120 -0.12 -1.71 -16.65
CA ILE A 120 1.30 -1.63 -16.31
C ILE A 120 1.62 -0.19 -15.95
N LEU A 121 2.18 -0.02 -14.76
CA LEU A 121 2.82 1.21 -14.31
C LEU A 121 4.33 1.07 -14.47
N SER A 122 4.99 2.06 -15.04
CA SER A 122 6.45 2.12 -15.16
C SER A 122 6.90 3.52 -14.87
N GLY A 123 7.67 3.71 -13.81
CA GLY A 123 7.96 5.04 -13.30
C GLY A 123 9.31 5.14 -12.62
N THR A 124 9.52 6.32 -12.04
CA THR A 124 10.74 6.66 -11.32
C THR A 124 10.40 7.01 -9.88
N LEU A 125 11.01 6.29 -8.94
CA LEU A 125 10.97 6.58 -7.52
C LEU A 125 12.11 7.54 -7.17
N SER A 126 11.83 8.52 -6.32
CA SER A 126 12.78 9.49 -5.76
C SER A 126 12.55 9.63 -4.25
N GLU A 127 13.45 10.34 -3.57
CA GLU A 127 13.34 10.63 -2.13
C GLU A 127 13.27 9.37 -1.23
N TYR A 128 13.64 8.19 -1.74
CA TYR A 128 13.72 6.95 -0.95
C TYR A 128 14.98 6.87 -0.09
N VAL A 129 15.96 7.76 -0.25
CA VAL A 129 17.14 7.81 0.63
C VAL A 129 16.82 8.69 1.84
N ILE A 130 16.78 8.07 3.02
CA ILE A 130 16.48 8.75 4.29
C ILE A 130 17.72 9.50 4.77
N THR A 131 18.85 8.80 4.82
CA THR A 131 20.13 9.40 5.21
C THR A 131 21.30 8.62 4.63
N LYS A 132 22.43 9.29 4.47
CA LYS A 132 23.67 8.72 3.95
C LYS A 132 24.83 9.19 4.79
N ASP A 133 25.58 8.24 5.35
CA ASP A 133 26.84 8.48 6.03
C ASP A 133 28.02 7.87 5.26
N GLN A 134 29.23 7.88 5.84
CA GLN A 134 30.43 7.37 5.17
C GLN A 134 30.45 5.84 5.01
N VAL A 135 29.62 5.12 5.76
CA VAL A 135 29.64 3.65 5.86
C VAL A 135 28.36 3.05 5.28
N ARG A 136 27.22 3.73 5.43
CA ARG A 136 25.91 3.20 5.05
C ARG A 136 24.93 4.25 4.54
N THR A 137 23.96 3.77 3.77
CA THR A 137 22.79 4.53 3.33
C THR A 137 21.53 3.88 3.90
N LEU A 138 20.66 4.65 4.55
CA LEU A 138 19.33 4.18 4.94
C LEU A 138 18.34 4.48 3.82
N VAL A 139 17.59 3.47 3.41
CA VAL A 139 16.67 3.52 2.28
C VAL A 139 15.28 3.11 2.76
N ASP A 140 14.31 3.95 2.44
CA ASP A 140 12.89 3.75 2.63
C ASP A 140 12.34 2.71 1.65
N LEU A 141 11.63 1.72 2.18
CA LEU A 141 10.93 0.71 1.39
C LEU A 141 9.40 0.75 1.60
N GLY A 142 8.84 1.65 2.40
CA GLY A 142 7.39 1.69 2.71
C GLY A 142 6.46 1.99 1.54
N TRP A 143 7.02 2.35 0.38
CA TRP A 143 6.29 2.71 -0.84
C TRP A 143 5.77 1.52 -1.66
N ARG A 144 6.13 0.27 -1.32
CA ARG A 144 5.90 -0.92 -2.17
C ARG A 144 4.42 -1.25 -2.42
N GLY A 145 3.52 -0.80 -1.54
CA GLY A 145 2.07 -1.05 -1.62
C GLY A 145 1.35 -0.08 -2.55
N LEU A 146 1.79 0.04 -3.80
CA LEU A 146 1.26 1.02 -4.77
C LEU A 146 -0.21 0.75 -5.12
N SER A 147 -1.14 1.38 -4.39
CA SER A 147 -2.58 1.13 -4.53
C SER A 147 -3.38 2.41 -4.65
N THR A 148 -4.53 2.32 -5.32
CA THR A 148 -5.55 3.38 -5.30
C THR A 148 -6.95 2.79 -5.48
N ASN A 149 -7.92 3.37 -4.78
CA ASN A 149 -9.36 3.07 -4.90
C ASN A 149 -10.13 4.17 -5.65
N GLN A 150 -9.42 5.14 -6.24
CA GLN A 150 -10.02 6.26 -6.95
C GLN A 150 -10.19 5.94 -8.43
N GLU A 151 -11.15 6.57 -9.09
CA GLU A 151 -11.31 6.45 -10.55
C GLU A 151 -10.11 7.08 -11.25
N ILE A 152 -9.56 6.38 -12.25
CA ILE A 152 -8.38 6.83 -12.99
C ILE A 152 -8.75 6.91 -14.47
N GLN A 153 -9.19 8.09 -14.88
CA GLN A 153 -9.62 8.37 -16.25
C GLN A 153 -8.41 8.66 -17.14
N ILE A 154 -8.11 7.76 -18.06
CA ILE A 154 -7.13 7.97 -19.14
C ILE A 154 -7.88 7.91 -20.46
N ASP A 155 -7.87 9.02 -21.20
CA ASP A 155 -8.54 9.17 -22.50
C ASP A 155 -10.04 8.81 -22.48
N GLY A 156 -10.71 9.08 -21.35
CA GLY A 156 -12.14 8.83 -21.14
C GLY A 156 -12.49 7.40 -20.69
N ILE A 157 -11.49 6.58 -20.39
CA ILE A 157 -11.64 5.23 -19.87
C ILE A 157 -11.13 5.20 -18.43
N ASP A 158 -11.94 4.72 -17.48
CA ASP A 158 -11.45 4.42 -16.13
C ASP A 158 -10.74 3.07 -16.13
N ILE A 159 -9.42 3.12 -15.95
CA ILE A 159 -8.55 1.94 -15.95
C ILE A 159 -8.52 1.22 -14.60
N ASN A 160 -9.07 1.82 -13.53
CA ASN A 160 -8.99 1.27 -12.19
C ASN A 160 -10.25 0.50 -11.75
N HIS A 161 -11.45 0.91 -12.18
CA HIS A 161 -12.68 0.21 -11.82
C HIS A 161 -13.26 -0.56 -13.00
N PRO A 162 -13.18 -1.90 -13.03
CA PRO A 162 -13.68 -2.71 -14.14
C PRO A 162 -15.16 -2.49 -14.47
N ILE A 163 -16.00 -2.33 -13.45
CA ILE A 163 -17.44 -2.13 -13.64
C ILE A 163 -17.79 -0.88 -14.46
N SER A 164 -16.98 0.17 -14.37
CA SER A 164 -17.19 1.42 -15.12
C SER A 164 -17.18 1.19 -16.63
N LEU A 165 -16.34 0.25 -17.09
CA LEU A 165 -16.21 -0.08 -18.50
C LEU A 165 -17.48 -0.73 -19.04
N PHE A 166 -18.10 -1.62 -18.26
CA PHE A 166 -19.34 -2.28 -18.66
C PHE A 166 -20.51 -1.31 -18.78
N LYS A 167 -20.50 -0.21 -18.03
CA LYS A 167 -21.52 0.83 -18.18
C LYS A 167 -21.52 1.46 -19.59
N VAL A 168 -20.37 1.47 -20.26
CA VAL A 168 -20.18 2.08 -21.59
C VAL A 168 -20.20 1.03 -22.69
N GLU A 169 -19.34 0.01 -22.59
CA GLU A 169 -19.14 -0.99 -23.65
C GLU A 169 -20.19 -2.12 -23.63
N GLU A 170 -20.71 -2.44 -22.44
CA GLU A 170 -21.64 -3.56 -22.24
C GLU A 170 -22.87 -3.18 -21.38
N PRO A 171 -23.71 -2.22 -21.80
CA PRO A 171 -24.78 -1.68 -20.94
C PRO A 171 -25.79 -2.72 -20.48
N LEU A 172 -26.05 -3.76 -21.28
CA LEU A 172 -26.90 -4.88 -20.88
C LEU A 172 -26.28 -5.64 -19.70
N LEU A 173 -24.99 -5.98 -19.77
CA LEU A 173 -24.27 -6.61 -18.67
C LEU A 173 -24.32 -5.73 -17.42
N TYR A 174 -24.03 -4.45 -17.55
CA TYR A 174 -24.10 -3.51 -16.42
C TYR A 174 -25.49 -3.47 -15.78
N SER A 175 -26.56 -3.42 -16.58
CA SER A 175 -27.92 -3.37 -16.04
C SER A 175 -28.36 -4.66 -15.34
N ILE A 176 -27.81 -5.82 -15.73
CA ILE A 176 -28.05 -7.11 -15.05
C ILE A 176 -27.24 -7.21 -13.76
N VAL A 177 -26.04 -6.62 -13.72
CA VAL A 177 -25.15 -6.69 -12.54
C VAL A 177 -25.47 -5.63 -11.50
N ALA A 178 -25.93 -4.45 -11.90
CA ALA A 178 -26.20 -3.34 -10.99
C ALA A 178 -27.22 -3.72 -9.91
N GLY A 179 -26.91 -3.41 -8.66
CA GLY A 179 -27.70 -3.75 -7.47
C GLY A 179 -27.57 -5.20 -7.00
N THR A 180 -26.65 -6.00 -7.56
CA THR A 180 -26.44 -7.41 -7.19
C THR A 180 -25.09 -7.62 -6.49
N GLU A 181 -24.85 -8.79 -5.91
CA GLU A 181 -23.55 -9.15 -5.33
C GLU A 181 -22.40 -9.09 -6.36
N ALA A 182 -22.70 -9.35 -7.64
CA ALA A 182 -21.71 -9.23 -8.70
C ALA A 182 -21.21 -7.78 -8.89
N GLU A 183 -21.99 -6.76 -8.53
CA GLU A 183 -21.54 -5.36 -8.58
C GLU A 183 -20.37 -5.14 -7.61
N GLU A 184 -20.43 -5.69 -6.39
CA GLU A 184 -19.35 -5.58 -5.41
C GLU A 184 -18.06 -6.22 -5.93
N ILE A 185 -18.17 -7.38 -6.56
CA ILE A 185 -17.03 -8.10 -7.13
C ILE A 185 -16.39 -7.32 -8.28
N LEU A 186 -17.20 -6.80 -9.20
CA LEU A 186 -16.73 -6.02 -10.35
C LEU A 186 -16.24 -4.60 -9.96
N SER A 187 -16.62 -4.12 -8.77
CA SER A 187 -16.17 -2.83 -8.21
C SER A 187 -14.79 -2.92 -7.57
N LYS A 188 -14.24 -4.12 -7.32
CA LYS A 188 -12.88 -4.28 -6.81
C LYS A 188 -11.89 -3.64 -7.79
N ASN A 189 -11.05 -2.75 -7.28
CA ASN A 189 -10.07 -2.00 -8.04
C ASN A 189 -9.04 -2.90 -8.75
N MET A 190 -8.48 -2.40 -9.85
CA MET A 190 -7.41 -3.04 -10.61
C MET A 190 -6.03 -2.73 -10.02
N ILE A 191 -5.80 -1.47 -9.63
CA ILE A 191 -4.53 -0.98 -9.09
C ILE A 191 -4.54 -1.19 -7.58
N ASN A 192 -4.21 -2.43 -7.18
CA ASN A 192 -4.09 -2.84 -5.79
C ASN A 192 -2.83 -3.70 -5.60
N ALA A 193 -1.86 -3.19 -4.85
CA ALA A 193 -0.65 -3.90 -4.43
C ALA A 193 -0.56 -4.00 -2.88
N ASP A 194 -1.67 -3.88 -2.16
CA ASP A 194 -1.67 -3.81 -0.69
C ASP A 194 -1.04 -5.05 -0.05
N PHE A 195 -1.25 -6.24 -0.63
CA PHE A 195 -0.66 -7.47 -0.10
C PHE A 195 0.88 -7.46 -0.15
N ILE A 196 1.48 -6.77 -1.14
CA ILE A 196 2.94 -6.61 -1.23
C ILE A 196 3.45 -5.84 -0.01
N ALA A 197 2.74 -4.80 0.44
CA ALA A 197 3.11 -4.06 1.65
C ALA A 197 2.77 -4.81 2.94
N GLN A 198 1.68 -5.59 2.95
CA GLN A 198 1.26 -6.37 4.12
C GLN A 198 2.18 -7.56 4.42
N GLN A 199 2.90 -8.07 3.42
CA GLN A 199 3.92 -9.11 3.62
C GLN A 199 5.22 -8.47 4.11
N PRO A 200 5.63 -8.69 5.39
CA PRO A 200 6.88 -8.14 5.90
C PRO A 200 8.06 -8.64 5.08
N LEU A 201 9.06 -7.78 4.82
CA LEU A 201 10.26 -8.14 4.05
C LEU A 201 11.07 -9.26 4.70
N THR A 202 10.91 -9.49 6.00
CA THR A 202 11.51 -10.62 6.72
C THR A 202 10.96 -11.98 6.28
N ASN A 203 9.75 -12.01 5.68
CA ASN A 203 9.17 -13.22 5.12
C ASN A 203 9.61 -13.47 3.67
N TRP A 204 10.12 -12.44 2.99
CA TRP A 204 10.54 -12.53 1.60
C TRP A 204 11.85 -13.33 1.52
N HIS A 205 12.04 -14.03 0.41
CA HIS A 205 13.29 -14.71 0.12
C HIS A 205 14.40 -13.70 -0.15
N PHE A 206 15.44 -13.73 0.68
CA PHE A 206 16.64 -12.90 0.53
C PHE A 206 17.74 -13.64 -0.24
N LEU A 207 18.27 -13.00 -1.27
CA LEU A 207 19.44 -13.43 -2.02
C LEU A 207 20.50 -12.32 -1.99
N PHE A 208 21.74 -12.70 -1.70
CA PHE A 208 22.90 -11.83 -1.82
C PHE A 208 23.78 -12.30 -2.97
N ASP A 209 24.02 -11.40 -3.93
CA ASP A 209 24.88 -11.65 -5.09
C ASP A 209 26.17 -10.81 -5.03
N PRO A 210 27.32 -11.44 -4.72
CA PRO A 210 28.62 -10.78 -4.72
C PRO A 210 29.31 -10.78 -6.09
N THR A 211 28.71 -11.35 -7.14
CA THR A 211 29.42 -11.64 -8.40
C THR A 211 29.96 -10.38 -9.06
N GLY A 212 29.26 -9.25 -8.95
CA GLY A 212 29.66 -7.97 -9.54
C GLY A 212 31.00 -7.40 -9.04
N VAL A 213 31.51 -7.83 -7.88
CA VAL A 213 32.83 -7.40 -7.36
C VAL A 213 33.94 -8.44 -7.54
N THR A 214 33.65 -9.59 -8.14
CA THR A 214 34.65 -10.63 -8.40
C THR A 214 35.52 -10.27 -9.60
N SER A 215 36.79 -10.70 -9.61
CA SER A 215 37.74 -10.43 -10.72
C SER A 215 37.25 -10.93 -12.07
N ASP A 216 36.36 -11.93 -12.07
CA ASP A 216 35.90 -12.65 -13.25
C ASP A 216 34.53 -12.14 -13.74
N ALA A 217 33.97 -11.12 -13.07
CA ALA A 217 32.66 -10.53 -13.36
C ALA A 217 32.52 -10.12 -14.84
N ALA A 218 33.58 -9.54 -15.42
CA ALA A 218 33.58 -9.10 -16.81
C ALA A 218 33.51 -10.26 -17.84
N THR A 219 33.80 -11.49 -17.42
CA THR A 219 33.85 -12.67 -18.31
C THR A 219 32.49 -13.34 -18.51
N PHE A 220 31.53 -13.13 -17.60
CA PHE A 220 30.24 -13.83 -17.61
C PHE A 220 29.05 -13.03 -18.15
N GLY A 221 29.31 -11.90 -18.82
CA GLY A 221 28.23 -11.10 -19.43
C GLY A 221 27.33 -10.38 -18.42
N LEU A 222 27.86 -10.08 -17.23
CA LEU A 222 27.18 -9.30 -16.20
C LEU A 222 26.72 -7.94 -16.73
N ASP A 223 25.54 -7.50 -16.28
CA ASP A 223 25.03 -6.18 -16.62
C ASP A 223 25.98 -5.09 -16.09
N LYS A 224 26.30 -4.11 -16.95
CA LYS A 224 27.24 -3.04 -16.61
C LYS A 224 26.75 -2.17 -15.44
N SER A 225 25.45 -2.09 -15.23
CA SER A 225 24.84 -1.30 -14.14
C SER A 225 25.16 -1.85 -12.75
N ILE A 226 25.51 -3.14 -12.64
CA ILE A 226 25.85 -3.81 -11.37
C ILE A 226 27.34 -4.20 -11.30
N SER A 227 28.12 -3.94 -12.35
CA SER A 227 29.56 -4.19 -12.39
C SER A 227 30.29 -3.32 -11.35
N GLY A 228 31.08 -3.95 -10.48
CA GLY A 228 31.78 -3.29 -9.39
C GLY A 228 30.95 -3.15 -8.10
N PHE A 229 29.73 -3.68 -8.06
CA PHE A 229 28.86 -3.65 -6.89
C PHE A 229 28.38 -5.05 -6.49
N VAL A 230 28.07 -5.21 -5.21
CA VAL A 230 27.28 -6.35 -4.72
C VAL A 230 25.79 -6.00 -4.80
N VAL A 231 24.90 -6.99 -4.87
CA VAL A 231 23.45 -6.77 -4.95
C VAL A 231 22.74 -7.58 -3.89
N SER A 232 21.73 -6.96 -3.27
CA SER A 232 20.80 -7.62 -2.36
C SER A 232 19.43 -7.65 -3.00
N SER A 233 18.79 -8.82 -3.00
CA SER A 233 17.47 -9.02 -3.61
C SER A 233 16.51 -9.66 -2.60
N TRP A 234 15.30 -9.13 -2.55
CA TRP A 234 14.16 -9.67 -1.82
C TRP A 234 13.08 -10.06 -2.83
N THR A 235 12.62 -11.30 -2.74
CA THR A 235 11.57 -11.82 -3.63
C THR A 235 10.44 -12.45 -2.83
N MET A 236 9.20 -12.19 -3.22
CA MET A 236 8.01 -12.88 -2.71
C MET A 236 7.13 -13.36 -3.86
N GLY A 237 6.23 -14.29 -3.55
CA GLY A 237 5.32 -14.90 -4.52
C GLY A 237 5.51 -16.41 -4.67
N GLU A 238 6.35 -17.02 -3.83
CA GLU A 238 6.53 -18.47 -3.76
C GLU A 238 5.83 -19.02 -2.52
N SER A 239 5.12 -20.14 -2.66
CA SER A 239 4.53 -20.79 -1.49
C SER A 239 5.64 -21.33 -0.60
N SER A 240 5.76 -20.80 0.61
CA SER A 240 6.76 -21.22 1.59
C SER A 240 6.17 -21.23 3.01
N ILE A 241 6.87 -21.83 3.96
CA ILE A 241 6.44 -21.81 5.38
C ILE A 241 6.40 -20.36 5.92
N ARG A 242 7.22 -19.45 5.37
CA ARG A 242 7.31 -18.05 5.80
C ARG A 242 6.26 -17.16 5.13
N GLU A 243 6.09 -17.29 3.82
CA GLU A 243 5.12 -16.49 3.05
C GLU A 243 3.69 -17.04 3.16
N GLY A 244 3.54 -18.30 3.57
CA GLY A 244 2.28 -19.02 3.53
C GLY A 244 1.96 -19.56 2.13
N ARG A 245 0.74 -20.06 1.98
CA ARG A 245 0.27 -20.62 0.72
C ARG A 245 -0.16 -19.49 -0.22
N GLN A 246 0.52 -19.35 -1.35
CA GLN A 246 0.12 -18.45 -2.41
C GLN A 246 -0.99 -19.11 -3.25
N VAL A 247 -2.18 -18.51 -3.24
CA VAL A 247 -3.34 -19.00 -4.00
C VAL A 247 -3.94 -17.90 -4.84
N GLU A 248 -4.60 -18.30 -5.93
CA GLU A 248 -5.42 -17.39 -6.71
C GLU A 248 -6.56 -16.84 -5.86
N ARG A 249 -6.80 -15.54 -5.97
CA ARG A 249 -7.98 -14.88 -5.40
C ARG A 249 -9.10 -15.01 -6.42
N VAL A 250 -10.13 -15.75 -6.04
CA VAL A 250 -11.34 -15.97 -6.84
C VAL A 250 -12.52 -15.39 -6.09
N PHE A 251 -13.26 -14.50 -6.73
CA PHE A 251 -14.53 -13.99 -6.22
C PHE A 251 -15.62 -14.36 -7.22
N GLU A 252 -16.71 -14.92 -6.72
CA GLU A 252 -17.80 -15.42 -7.54
C GLU A 252 -19.14 -14.93 -6.97
N ALA A 253 -20.04 -14.52 -7.87
CA ALA A 253 -21.42 -14.20 -7.54
C ALA A 253 -22.36 -14.81 -8.58
N GLU A 254 -23.51 -15.27 -8.09
CA GLU A 254 -24.59 -15.77 -8.94
C GLU A 254 -25.64 -14.67 -9.13
N ILE A 255 -26.11 -14.51 -10.37
CA ILE A 255 -27.17 -13.55 -10.71
C ILE A 255 -28.37 -14.33 -11.25
N ASN A 256 -29.54 -14.05 -10.69
CA ASN A 256 -30.81 -14.57 -11.20
C ASN A 256 -31.52 -13.47 -12.00
N SER A 257 -31.49 -13.58 -13.32
CA SER A 257 -32.20 -12.69 -14.24
C SER A 257 -33.19 -13.50 -15.09
N ASP A 258 -33.13 -13.42 -16.42
CA ASP A 258 -33.85 -14.30 -17.34
C ASP A 258 -33.32 -15.75 -17.32
N GLN A 259 -32.03 -15.91 -16.99
CA GLN A 259 -31.37 -17.17 -16.67
C GLN A 259 -30.46 -16.98 -15.44
N LYS A 260 -29.95 -18.09 -14.92
CA LYS A 260 -28.90 -18.08 -13.90
C LYS A 260 -27.54 -17.84 -14.56
N TYR A 261 -26.87 -16.77 -14.15
CA TYR A 261 -25.53 -16.40 -14.58
C TYR A 261 -24.54 -16.50 -13.42
N VAL A 262 -23.27 -16.71 -13.73
CA VAL A 262 -22.17 -16.67 -12.75
C VAL A 262 -21.15 -15.64 -13.21
N ILE A 263 -20.85 -14.66 -12.36
CA ILE A 263 -19.77 -13.71 -12.57
C ILE A 263 -18.62 -14.10 -11.67
N ARG A 264 -17.46 -14.35 -12.26
CA ARG A 264 -16.27 -14.79 -11.54
C ARG A 264 -15.06 -13.95 -11.90
N THR A 265 -14.41 -13.36 -10.91
CA THR A 265 -13.12 -12.68 -11.11
C THR A 265 -12.00 -13.55 -10.59
N VAL A 266 -10.90 -13.62 -11.33
CA VAL A 266 -9.71 -14.38 -10.99
C VAL A 266 -8.49 -13.48 -11.05
N GLN A 267 -7.67 -13.54 -10.01
CA GLN A 267 -6.37 -12.90 -9.91
C GLN A 267 -5.39 -13.89 -9.29
N SER A 268 -4.12 -13.89 -9.69
CA SER A 268 -3.12 -14.71 -8.99
C SER A 268 -2.81 -14.18 -7.58
N ALA A 269 -1.89 -14.85 -6.90
CA ALA A 269 -1.18 -14.23 -5.80
C ALA A 269 -0.31 -13.06 -6.30
N ASP A 270 -0.14 -12.05 -5.44
CA ASP A 270 0.76 -10.94 -5.71
C ASP A 270 2.23 -11.42 -5.62
N GLN A 271 3.11 -10.81 -6.40
CA GLN A 271 4.52 -11.15 -6.49
C GLN A 271 5.35 -9.87 -6.46
N ALA A 272 6.57 -9.96 -5.93
CA ALA A 272 7.47 -8.82 -5.96
C ALA A 272 8.93 -9.25 -6.05
N ASN A 273 9.69 -8.48 -6.81
CA ASN A 273 11.14 -8.50 -6.84
C ASN A 273 11.63 -7.09 -6.52
N LEU A 274 12.37 -6.97 -5.42
CA LEU A 274 13.04 -5.75 -5.01
C LEU A 274 14.53 -6.04 -4.95
N SER A 275 15.33 -5.31 -5.72
CA SER A 275 16.79 -5.37 -5.64
C SER A 275 17.35 -4.03 -5.18
N ALA A 276 18.48 -4.07 -4.48
CA ALA A 276 19.23 -2.88 -4.07
C ALA A 276 20.72 -3.06 -4.36
N ILE A 277 21.34 -2.02 -4.91
CA ILE A 277 22.80 -1.98 -5.10
C ILE A 277 23.47 -1.80 -3.73
N GLY A 278 24.23 -2.82 -3.32
CA GLY A 278 24.91 -2.93 -2.03
C GLY A 278 24.43 -4.12 -1.19
N PHE A 279 25.10 -4.37 -0.07
CA PHE A 279 24.65 -5.31 0.94
C PHE A 279 23.59 -4.64 1.81
N GLY A 280 22.36 -5.14 1.75
CA GLY A 280 21.22 -4.60 2.46
C GLY A 280 20.85 -5.44 3.68
N ALA A 281 20.59 -4.76 4.79
CA ALA A 281 20.05 -5.34 6.00
C ALA A 281 18.74 -4.65 6.36
N LEU A 282 17.70 -5.45 6.60
CA LEU A 282 16.37 -4.97 6.94
C LEU A 282 16.33 -4.34 8.33
N ASP A 283 15.51 -3.30 8.47
CA ASP A 283 15.19 -2.66 9.74
C ASP A 283 13.83 -1.96 9.66
N ILE A 284 13.34 -1.45 10.80
CA ILE A 284 12.10 -0.68 10.88
C ILE A 284 12.38 0.67 11.54
N LEU A 285 11.96 1.75 10.89
CA LEU A 285 12.03 3.11 11.42
C LEU A 285 10.64 3.71 11.45
N ASP A 286 10.17 4.07 12.65
CA ASP A 286 8.84 4.67 12.89
C ASP A 286 7.67 3.88 12.25
N GLY A 287 7.78 2.54 12.24
CA GLY A 287 6.77 1.64 11.66
C GLY A 287 6.92 1.41 10.16
N VAL A 288 7.87 2.08 9.50
CA VAL A 288 8.19 1.90 8.08
C VAL A 288 9.35 0.95 7.92
N GLU A 289 9.22 -0.04 7.04
CA GLU A 289 10.32 -0.93 6.69
C GLU A 289 11.38 -0.20 5.86
N ILE A 290 12.63 -0.34 6.27
CA ILE A 290 13.79 0.28 5.64
C ILE A 290 14.89 -0.76 5.41
N ILE A 291 15.89 -0.40 4.61
CA ILE A 291 17.16 -1.14 4.54
C ILE A 291 18.34 -0.23 4.86
N GLY A 292 19.27 -0.74 5.65
CA GLY A 292 20.62 -0.22 5.74
C GLY A 292 21.48 -0.85 4.67
N VAL A 293 21.99 -0.05 3.74
CA VAL A 293 22.80 -0.50 2.61
C VAL A 293 24.26 -0.12 2.79
N THR A 294 25.16 -1.08 2.60
CA THR A 294 26.62 -0.91 2.65
C THR A 294 27.27 -1.35 1.34
N PRO A 295 28.43 -0.81 0.94
CA PRO A 295 29.08 -1.20 -0.33
C PRO A 295 29.55 -2.66 -0.38
N THR A 296 29.86 -3.25 0.77
CA THR A 296 30.41 -4.59 0.91
C THR A 296 29.72 -5.33 2.05
N PRO A 297 29.62 -6.67 2.00
CA PRO A 297 29.07 -7.44 3.09
C PRO A 297 29.95 -7.35 4.35
N PRO A 298 29.40 -7.60 5.55
CA PRO A 298 30.17 -7.68 6.79
C PRO A 298 31.23 -8.78 6.75
N ASP A 299 32.33 -8.56 7.48
CA ASP A 299 33.36 -9.58 7.67
C ASP A 299 32.75 -10.86 8.28
N GLY A 300 33.01 -12.01 7.65
CA GLY A 300 32.49 -13.30 8.08
C GLY A 300 31.07 -13.62 7.61
N TYR A 301 30.46 -12.81 6.73
CA TYR A 301 29.18 -13.15 6.10
C TYR A 301 29.35 -14.38 5.19
N ALA A 302 28.89 -15.53 5.66
CA ALA A 302 28.73 -16.74 4.87
C ALA A 302 27.28 -16.80 4.37
N THR A 303 27.07 -17.26 3.14
CA THR A 303 25.76 -17.46 2.52
C THR A 303 24.99 -18.58 3.22
N THR A 304 24.50 -18.34 4.42
CA THR A 304 23.63 -19.29 5.11
C THR A 304 22.21 -19.10 4.61
N SER A 305 21.65 -20.12 3.98
CA SER A 305 20.26 -20.18 3.49
C SER A 305 19.17 -20.06 4.59
N THR A 306 19.56 -19.68 5.82
CA THR A 306 18.74 -19.76 7.04
C THR A 306 18.30 -18.41 7.61
N GLY A 307 18.64 -17.26 7.01
CA GLY A 307 18.01 -15.98 7.35
C GLY A 307 18.38 -15.36 8.71
N ASP A 308 19.39 -15.87 9.41
CA ASP A 308 19.90 -15.22 10.62
C ASP A 308 20.86 -14.08 10.26
N PHE A 309 20.43 -12.85 10.54
CA PHE A 309 21.19 -11.63 10.31
C PHE A 309 22.27 -11.42 11.39
N PRO A 310 23.47 -10.87 11.05
CA PRO A 310 24.45 -10.47 12.05
C PRO A 310 23.91 -9.36 12.96
N ILE A 311 23.73 -9.68 14.25
CA ILE A 311 23.22 -8.80 15.33
C ILE A 311 23.94 -7.43 15.42
N PHE A 312 25.19 -7.34 14.97
CA PHE A 312 25.97 -6.10 15.01
C PHE A 312 25.39 -4.97 14.15
N ILE A 313 24.65 -5.29 13.08
CA ILE A 313 24.01 -4.29 12.22
C ILE A 313 22.81 -3.64 12.93
N VAL A 314 22.01 -4.43 13.65
CA VAL A 314 20.82 -3.97 14.41
C VAL A 314 21.19 -2.98 15.51
N TYR A 315 22.30 -3.20 16.23
CA TYR A 315 22.76 -2.26 17.27
C TYR A 315 23.32 -0.94 16.70
N GLY A 316 23.92 -0.96 15.51
CA GLY A 316 24.30 0.26 14.80
C GLY A 316 23.10 1.06 14.30
N MET A 317 21.95 0.42 14.10
CA MET A 317 20.71 1.03 13.62
C MET A 317 19.89 1.66 14.77
N ALA A 318 19.72 0.97 15.89
CA ALA A 318 19.02 1.49 17.08
C ALA A 318 19.68 2.77 17.66
N GLY A 319 21.02 2.85 17.62
CA GLY A 319 21.75 4.03 18.08
C GLY A 319 21.53 5.28 17.22
N MET A 320 21.09 5.13 15.97
CA MET A 320 21.00 6.23 14.99
C MET A 320 19.56 6.67 14.71
N ALA A 321 18.57 5.79 14.85
CA ALA A 321 17.16 6.19 14.99
C ALA A 321 16.97 7.16 16.18
N ALA A 322 17.65 6.90 17.30
CA ALA A 322 17.68 7.81 18.44
C ALA A 322 18.27 9.19 18.09
N VAL A 323 19.34 9.23 17.26
CA VAL A 323 19.99 10.49 16.86
C VAL A 323 19.15 11.26 15.83
N ALA A 324 18.51 10.58 14.87
CA ALA A 324 17.60 11.20 13.92
C ALA A 324 16.34 11.76 14.62
N GLY A 325 15.75 11.01 15.55
CA GLY A 325 14.64 11.49 16.39
C GLY A 325 15.04 12.70 17.26
N ILE A 326 16.24 12.68 17.85
CA ILE A 326 16.81 13.83 18.58
C ILE A 326 17.03 15.03 17.64
N ALA A 327 17.59 14.82 16.45
CA ALA A 327 17.82 15.88 15.47
C ALA A 327 16.49 16.50 14.97
N PHE A 328 15.46 15.69 14.74
CA PHE A 328 14.11 16.15 14.40
C PHE A 328 13.49 16.98 15.54
N PHE A 329 13.68 16.58 16.80
CA PHE A 329 13.28 17.36 17.98
C PHE A 329 14.07 18.69 18.12
N PHE A 330 15.36 18.69 17.78
CA PHE A 330 16.19 19.90 17.83
C PHE A 330 15.91 20.87 16.68
N VAL A 331 15.63 20.38 15.47
CA VAL A 331 15.26 21.21 14.31
C VAL A 331 13.84 21.75 14.47
N SER A 332 12.88 20.94 14.91
CA SER A 332 11.51 21.39 15.20
C SER A 332 11.47 22.40 16.36
N SER A 333 12.26 22.20 17.42
CA SER A 333 12.37 23.18 18.51
C SER A 333 13.11 24.46 18.11
N ARG A 334 14.00 24.41 17.10
CA ARG A 334 14.60 25.62 16.50
C ARG A 334 13.62 26.37 15.62
N SER A 335 12.79 25.69 14.84
CA SER A 335 11.69 26.32 14.09
C SER A 335 10.68 26.99 15.02
N LEU A 336 10.35 26.35 16.16
CA LEU A 336 9.49 26.94 17.21
C LEU A 336 10.15 28.12 17.96
N LYS A 337 11.49 28.16 18.04
CA LYS A 337 12.24 29.28 18.62
C LYS A 337 12.51 30.43 17.65
N ASN A 338 12.37 30.17 16.34
CA ASN A 338 12.52 31.17 15.27
C ASN A 338 11.17 31.75 14.81
N GLU A 339 10.04 31.20 15.27
CA GLU A 339 8.82 31.99 15.33
C GLU A 339 9.03 33.16 16.29
N LYS A 340 8.69 34.37 15.83
CA LYS A 340 8.80 35.58 16.65
C LYS A 340 8.02 35.36 17.95
N GLN A 341 8.73 35.25 19.08
CA GLN A 341 8.11 35.35 20.40
C GLN A 341 7.51 36.75 20.56
N GLY A 342 6.21 36.83 20.32
CA GLY A 342 5.41 38.03 20.41
C GLY A 342 4.06 37.75 19.79
N GLN A 343 2.99 38.02 20.52
CA GLN A 343 1.61 37.92 20.07
C GLN A 343 1.45 38.72 18.77
N GLN A 344 1.41 38.05 17.62
CA GLN A 344 0.89 38.63 16.38
C GLN A 344 -0.64 38.58 16.43
N GLY A 345 -1.18 39.28 17.42
CA GLY A 345 -2.60 39.49 17.63
C GLY A 345 -2.91 40.97 17.55
N ILE A 346 -4.19 41.28 17.36
CA ILE A 346 -4.72 42.63 17.30
C ILE A 346 -4.20 43.44 18.51
N ASP A 347 -3.62 44.61 18.23
CA ASP A 347 -3.12 45.56 19.23
C ASP A 347 -4.18 45.83 20.32
N PRO A 348 -3.89 45.57 21.61
CA PRO A 348 -4.84 45.74 22.72
C PRO A 348 -5.41 47.16 22.84
N SER A 349 -4.72 48.17 22.30
CA SER A 349 -5.20 49.56 22.26
C SER A 349 -6.38 49.77 21.29
N LYS A 350 -6.69 48.77 20.45
CA LYS A 350 -7.76 48.79 19.46
C LYS A 350 -9.02 48.03 19.87
N LEU A 351 -9.07 47.51 21.10
CA LEU A 351 -10.18 46.76 21.64
C LEU A 351 -10.99 47.63 22.62
N VAL A 352 -12.32 47.67 22.45
CA VAL A 352 -13.24 48.32 23.41
C VAL A 352 -14.24 47.28 23.93
N GLY A 353 -14.48 47.30 25.25
CA GLY A 353 -15.43 46.39 25.89
C GLY A 353 -16.84 46.98 25.91
N TYR A 354 -17.84 46.19 25.50
CA TYR A 354 -19.27 46.54 25.59
C TYR A 354 -19.93 45.78 26.76
N GLN A 355 -20.76 46.46 27.56
CA GLN A 355 -21.50 45.84 28.67
C GLN A 355 -22.79 45.19 28.15
N THR A 356 -22.90 43.86 28.27
CA THR A 356 -24.14 43.14 27.99
C THR A 356 -24.90 42.81 29.28
N SER A 357 -26.10 43.41 29.39
CA SER A 357 -27.24 43.05 30.25
C SER A 357 -27.21 43.41 31.76
N ALA A 358 -28.25 44.16 32.19
CA ALA A 358 -28.50 44.63 33.55
C ALA A 358 -29.84 44.12 34.12
N SER A 359 -30.30 42.92 33.77
CA SER A 359 -31.68 42.49 34.05
C SER A 359 -31.86 41.35 35.07
N SER A 360 -30.82 40.89 35.77
CA SER A 360 -31.03 39.83 36.79
C SER A 360 -29.99 39.82 37.92
N GLY A 361 -29.80 40.95 38.61
CA GLY A 361 -29.39 41.02 40.03
C GLY A 361 -28.20 40.17 40.55
N GLY A 362 -27.33 39.67 39.68
CA GLY A 362 -26.19 38.81 40.02
C GLY A 362 -24.88 39.33 39.43
N TYR A 363 -23.75 38.84 39.95
CA TYR A 363 -22.38 39.33 39.72
C TYR A 363 -22.08 39.71 38.25
N GLN A 364 -21.61 40.94 38.06
CA GLN A 364 -21.09 41.42 36.78
C GLN A 364 -19.76 40.74 36.49
N THR A 365 -19.68 39.98 35.40
CA THR A 365 -18.40 39.50 34.88
C THR A 365 -18.07 40.25 33.60
N ASN A 366 -16.83 40.74 33.47
CA ASN A 366 -16.28 41.35 32.26
C ASN A 366 -16.04 40.29 31.16
N ARG A 367 -17.10 39.61 30.75
CA ARG A 367 -17.11 38.65 29.65
C ARG A 367 -17.93 39.21 28.49
N GLY A 368 -17.65 40.45 28.14
CA GLY A 368 -18.10 41.04 26.87
C GLY A 368 -17.05 40.74 25.82
N GLU A 369 -17.46 40.25 24.65
CA GLU A 369 -16.59 40.06 23.51
C GLU A 369 -15.98 41.40 23.08
N ALA A 370 -14.67 41.42 22.86
CA ALA A 370 -13.95 42.63 22.47
C ALA A 370 -14.25 42.94 21.00
N GLN A 371 -14.74 44.16 20.73
CA GLN A 371 -14.92 44.64 19.36
C GLN A 371 -13.78 45.57 18.97
N LEU A 372 -13.48 45.58 17.67
CA LEU A 372 -12.53 46.52 17.08
C LEU A 372 -13.10 47.94 17.19
N ARG A 373 -12.24 48.92 17.49
CA ARG A 373 -12.62 50.33 17.64
C ARG A 373 -13.09 50.99 16.33
N ASP A 374 -12.85 50.35 15.19
CA ASP A 374 -13.20 50.85 13.84
C ASP A 374 -13.35 49.67 12.86
N ASP A 375 -14.51 49.61 12.18
CA ASP A 375 -14.92 48.52 11.29
C ASP A 375 -14.56 48.75 9.81
N THR A 376 -13.80 49.80 9.49
CA THR A 376 -13.48 50.18 8.10
C THR A 376 -12.70 49.12 7.30
N ASN A 377 -12.04 48.16 7.94
CA ASN A 377 -11.32 47.06 7.26
C ASN A 377 -12.04 45.69 7.36
N TYR A 378 -13.10 45.57 8.16
CA TYR A 378 -13.78 44.29 8.40
C TYR A 378 -14.81 43.94 7.30
N GLN A 379 -15.11 44.87 6.39
CA GLN A 379 -16.04 44.62 5.26
C GLN A 379 -15.42 43.86 4.08
N GLN A 380 -14.11 43.63 4.06
CA GLN A 380 -13.43 43.00 2.91
C GLN A 380 -13.33 41.46 2.96
N THR A 381 -13.76 40.79 4.04
CA THR A 381 -13.64 39.32 4.17
C THR A 381 -14.91 38.65 4.72
N ARG A 382 -16.09 39.08 4.26
CA ARG A 382 -17.34 38.33 4.48
C ARG A 382 -17.59 37.38 3.31
N ASN A 383 -18.04 36.16 3.65
CA ASN A 383 -18.22 34.96 2.83
C ASN A 383 -16.92 34.15 2.83
N VAL A 384 -16.79 33.07 3.58
CA VAL A 384 -17.58 31.83 3.50
C VAL A 384 -17.55 31.15 4.89
N TYR A 385 -18.60 30.42 5.28
CA TYR A 385 -18.71 29.58 6.49
C TYR A 385 -19.14 30.25 7.81
N GLU A 386 -20.32 30.90 7.80
CA GLU A 386 -21.24 30.75 8.94
C GLU A 386 -22.32 29.75 8.51
N GLU A 387 -22.25 28.51 8.98
CA GLU A 387 -23.44 27.73 9.37
C GLU A 387 -23.04 26.47 10.16
N HIS A 388 -23.56 26.42 11.40
CA HIS A 388 -23.78 25.27 12.29
C HIS A 388 -22.67 24.72 13.21
N ASN A 389 -22.71 25.30 14.43
CA ASN A 389 -22.92 24.66 15.76
C ASN A 389 -21.90 23.65 16.34
N THR A 390 -21.30 24.16 17.42
CA THR A 390 -20.56 23.54 18.53
C THR A 390 -21.40 22.61 19.43
N LYS A 391 -20.71 21.67 20.11
CA LYS A 391 -20.73 21.52 21.60
C LYS A 391 -19.62 20.61 22.15
N ASN A 392 -19.06 21.03 23.29
CA ASN A 392 -17.86 20.56 24.02
C ASN A 392 -18.11 19.50 25.13
N SER A 393 -17.13 18.59 25.33
CA SER A 393 -16.35 18.09 26.54
C SER A 393 -17.02 17.84 27.91
N PRO A 394 -16.45 17.09 28.94
CA PRO A 394 -15.02 16.80 29.28
C PRO A 394 -14.72 15.41 30.00
N PRO A 395 -13.67 15.15 30.86
CA PRO A 395 -12.58 14.18 30.66
C PRO A 395 -12.43 12.96 31.66
N THR A 396 -11.39 12.14 31.38
CA THR A 396 -10.91 10.75 31.72
C THR A 396 -10.76 10.27 33.20
N PRO A 397 -10.65 8.94 33.47
CA PRO A 397 -9.32 8.28 33.58
C PRO A 397 -9.18 6.79 33.10
N SER A 398 -7.91 6.38 32.93
CA SER A 398 -7.24 5.11 32.55
C SER A 398 -7.90 3.73 32.79
N THR A 399 -7.73 2.79 31.84
CA THR A 399 -7.17 1.41 32.04
C THR A 399 -7.08 0.61 30.73
N GLN A 400 -6.07 -0.29 30.68
CA GLN A 400 -5.98 -1.58 30.00
C GLN A 400 -5.37 -1.71 28.59
N GLU A 401 -4.36 -2.59 28.56
CA GLU A 401 -3.69 -3.26 27.45
C GLU A 401 -4.69 -4.07 26.61
N GLU A 402 -4.54 -4.04 25.29
CA GLU A 402 -5.10 -5.07 24.40
C GLU A 402 -3.99 -5.59 23.47
N ALA A 403 -3.42 -6.73 23.86
CA ALA A 403 -2.71 -7.65 22.99
C ALA A 403 -3.74 -8.60 22.36
N ALA A 404 -3.81 -8.63 21.03
CA ALA A 404 -4.65 -9.56 20.28
C ALA A 404 -3.82 -10.77 19.80
N CYS A 405 -4.24 -11.98 20.18
CA CYS A 405 -3.87 -13.24 19.53
C CYS A 405 -5.03 -14.22 19.62
N GLY A 406 -5.39 -14.84 18.48
CA GLY A 406 -6.43 -15.87 18.39
C GLY A 406 -5.85 -17.18 17.84
N CYS A 407 -5.98 -18.27 18.60
CA CYS A 407 -5.78 -19.64 18.14
C CYS A 407 -7.13 -20.25 17.77
N ALA A 408 -7.45 -20.33 16.49
CA ALA A 408 -8.55 -21.15 15.97
C ALA A 408 -8.08 -22.38 15.17
N ALA A 409 -6.76 -22.67 15.13
CA ALA A 409 -6.19 -23.68 14.24
C ALA A 409 -5.66 -24.96 14.93
N SER A 410 -5.73 -25.07 16.26
CA SER A 410 -5.05 -26.17 16.98
C SER A 410 -5.92 -27.41 17.26
N ALA A 411 -7.21 -27.40 16.92
CA ALA A 411 -8.08 -28.55 17.20
C ALA A 411 -7.80 -29.76 16.27
N GLU A 412 -7.10 -29.57 15.14
CA GLU A 412 -6.84 -30.63 14.16
C GLU A 412 -5.47 -31.32 14.30
N MET A 413 -4.61 -30.83 15.19
CA MET A 413 -3.37 -31.52 15.54
C MET A 413 -3.43 -31.86 17.03
N HIS A 414 -3.33 -33.14 17.37
CA HIS A 414 -3.23 -33.64 18.75
C HIS A 414 -1.95 -33.15 19.48
N SER A 415 -1.71 -31.85 19.53
CA SER A 415 -0.70 -31.21 20.36
C SER A 415 -1.37 -30.72 21.63
N GLU A 416 -1.00 -31.30 22.76
CA GLU A 416 -1.31 -30.75 24.07
C GLU A 416 -0.79 -29.30 24.14
N CYS A 417 -1.64 -28.37 24.57
CA CYS A 417 -1.26 -26.97 24.77
C CYS A 417 -0.17 -26.87 25.84
N ASP A 418 1.10 -26.83 25.43
CA ASP A 418 2.21 -26.56 26.35
C ASP A 418 2.41 -25.05 26.50
N CYS A 419 1.76 -24.50 27.52
CA CYS A 419 1.77 -23.08 27.88
C CYS A 419 3.15 -22.53 28.29
N VAL A 420 4.18 -23.36 28.47
CA VAL A 420 5.48 -22.90 28.99
C VAL A 420 6.31 -22.17 27.94
N MET A 421 6.08 -22.42 26.65
CA MET A 421 6.91 -21.86 25.56
C MET A 421 6.29 -20.66 24.82
N GLN A 422 5.01 -20.31 25.06
CA GLN A 422 4.29 -19.34 24.21
C GLN A 422 3.86 -18.04 24.89
N GLY A 423 4.24 -17.78 26.15
CA GLY A 423 4.13 -16.44 26.77
C GLY A 423 2.70 -15.91 27.02
N ALA A 424 1.66 -16.57 26.53
CA ALA A 424 0.26 -16.27 26.82
C ALA A 424 -0.60 -17.55 26.70
N CYS A 425 -1.54 -17.77 27.63
CA CYS A 425 -2.51 -18.87 27.55
C CYS A 425 -3.94 -18.39 27.70
N LEU A 426 -4.80 -18.89 26.81
CA LEU A 426 -6.25 -18.73 26.88
C LEU A 426 -6.83 -19.89 27.67
N CYS A 427 -7.29 -19.63 28.88
CA CYS A 427 -8.00 -20.59 29.71
C CYS A 427 -9.49 -20.51 29.36
N ASP A 428 -9.99 -21.37 28.48
CA ASP A 428 -11.44 -21.60 28.34
C ASP A 428 -11.88 -22.88 29.09
N GLY A 429 -13.18 -23.02 29.35
CA GLY A 429 -13.73 -24.15 30.10
C GLY A 429 -13.59 -25.52 29.42
N THR A 430 -13.09 -25.58 28.19
CA THR A 430 -12.79 -26.83 27.45
C THR A 430 -11.30 -27.19 27.47
N CYS A 431 -10.44 -26.26 27.88
CA CYS A 431 -9.00 -26.41 27.91
C CYS A 431 -8.53 -27.21 29.13
N ARG A 432 -7.94 -28.39 28.92
CA ARG A 432 -7.35 -29.24 29.98
C ARG A 432 -5.91 -28.84 30.33
N CYS A 433 -5.61 -27.53 30.36
CA CYS A 433 -4.29 -27.04 30.73
C CYS A 433 -4.03 -27.27 32.23
N ASN A 434 -2.93 -27.96 32.55
CA ASN A 434 -2.57 -28.35 33.93
C ASN A 434 -1.76 -27.27 34.68
N ALA A 435 -1.63 -26.08 34.08
CA ALA A 435 -0.91 -24.94 34.65
C ALA A 435 -1.72 -24.27 35.78
N GLU A 436 -1.06 -23.93 36.89
CA GLU A 436 -1.71 -23.36 38.09
C GLU A 436 -2.52 -22.09 37.80
N ILE A 437 -2.09 -21.28 36.82
CA ILE A 437 -2.76 -20.02 36.44
C ILE A 437 -4.17 -20.21 35.88
N CYS A 438 -4.46 -21.36 35.25
CA CYS A 438 -5.80 -21.67 34.75
C CYS A 438 -6.73 -22.26 35.84
N LYS A 439 -6.20 -22.73 36.98
CA LYS A 439 -7.05 -23.32 38.05
C LYS A 439 -7.87 -22.28 38.79
N GLU A 440 -7.34 -21.07 38.98
CA GLU A 440 -8.08 -19.99 39.64
C GLU A 440 -9.20 -19.43 38.75
N GLN A 441 -8.93 -19.21 37.46
CA GLN A 441 -9.91 -18.69 36.48
C GLN A 441 -11.06 -19.65 36.16
N VAL A 442 -10.82 -20.97 36.12
CA VAL A 442 -11.89 -21.94 35.86
C VAL A 442 -12.83 -22.08 37.07
N SER A 443 -12.34 -21.86 38.29
CA SER A 443 -13.15 -21.92 39.51
C SER A 443 -14.12 -20.74 39.68
N SER A 444 -13.85 -19.59 39.04
CA SER A 444 -14.74 -18.42 39.05
C SER A 444 -15.78 -18.43 37.92
N MET A 445 -15.67 -19.35 36.97
CA MET A 445 -16.58 -19.51 35.82
C MET A 445 -17.55 -20.69 35.96
N SER A 446 -17.63 -21.31 37.15
CA SER A 446 -18.55 -22.40 37.48
C SER A 446 -19.85 -21.91 38.12
#